data_AF-A0A5E4B1C6-F1
#
_entry.id   AF-A0A5E4B1C6-F1
#
_cell.length_a   1.000
_cell.length_b   1.000
_cell.length_c   1.000
_cell.angle_alpha   90.00
_cell.angle_beta   90.00
_cell.angle_gamma   90.00
#
_symmetry.space_group_name_H-M   'P 1'
#
loop_
_entity.id
_entity.type
_entity.pdbx_description
1 polymer ?
#
loop_
_entity_poly.entity_id
_entity_poly.type
_entity_poly.pdbx_seq_one_letter_code
_entity_poly.pdbx_strand_id
1 'polypeptide(L)'
;MDLMSSTSILPLLLGCLGIFGIYQLLQRMRTKVYVQNTVVVITGATSGLGRECAKVFHAAGAKLVLCGRNVEALEELTRELTASHTSQQTHKPYTVTFDLADTGATVAAAAEILQCFGYVDVLINNAGISYRGTITDTTVDVDKRVMETNYFGPIALTKALLPSMIKRRQGHIVTISSIQGKISIPFRSASVDKNTAQGRSPAEVAQDVLAAVGKKKKDVIVADLLPSLAIYLRTLAPGLFFSIMAIRARKERKSKNS
;
A
#
# COMPACT_ATOMS: atom_id res chain seq x y z
N MET A 1 -46.66 25.97 14.05
CA MET A 1 -45.86 25.00 13.28
C MET A 1 -44.47 24.96 13.90
N ASP A 2 -43.79 23.82 13.94
CA ASP A 2 -42.39 23.65 14.45
C ASP A 2 -42.17 23.24 15.91
N LEU A 3 -42.90 22.24 16.40
CA LEU A 3 -42.38 21.39 17.51
C LEU A 3 -42.52 19.89 17.23
N MET A 4 -43.47 19.48 16.37
CA MET A 4 -43.72 18.08 16.02
C MET A 4 -42.78 17.50 14.95
N SER A 5 -42.05 18.35 14.21
CA SER A 5 -41.02 17.89 13.27
C SER A 5 -39.72 17.49 13.99
N SER A 6 -39.34 18.21 15.04
CA SER A 6 -38.08 17.97 15.77
C SER A 6 -38.06 16.67 16.58
N THR A 7 -39.21 16.27 17.15
CA THR A 7 -39.32 15.06 18.00
C THR A 7 -39.25 13.75 17.23
N SER A 8 -39.58 13.74 15.93
CA SER A 8 -39.52 12.54 15.07
C SER A 8 -38.19 12.39 14.35
N ILE A 9 -37.45 13.50 14.15
CA ILE A 9 -36.14 13.51 13.48
C ILE A 9 -35.07 12.89 14.38
N LEU A 10 -35.09 13.16 15.69
CA LEU A 10 -34.06 12.67 16.62
C LEU A 10 -34.02 11.13 16.77
N PRO A 11 -35.15 10.42 16.96
CA PRO A 11 -35.17 8.96 16.99
C PRO A 11 -34.75 8.32 15.65
N LEU A 12 -35.11 8.96 14.52
CA LEU A 12 -34.72 8.50 13.20
C LEU A 12 -33.21 8.64 12.98
N LEU A 13 -32.61 9.77 13.37
CA LEU A 13 -31.17 9.99 13.33
C LEU A 13 -30.42 9.00 14.23
N LEU A 14 -30.90 8.76 15.45
CA LEU A 14 -30.34 7.75 16.35
C LEU A 14 -30.46 6.33 15.76
N GLY A 15 -31.59 5.99 15.14
CA GLY A 15 -31.78 4.73 14.41
C GLY A 15 -30.80 4.57 13.24
N CYS A 16 -30.61 5.62 12.42
CA CYS A 16 -29.64 5.63 11.33
C CYS A 16 -28.20 5.47 11.82
N LEU A 17 -27.83 6.15 12.92
CA LEU A 17 -26.52 6.00 13.55
C LEU A 17 -26.31 4.59 14.10
N GLY A 18 -27.34 3.99 14.72
CA GLY A 18 -27.31 2.62 15.22
C GLY A 18 -27.11 1.60 14.09
N ILE A 19 -27.90 1.69 13.01
CA ILE A 19 -27.77 0.84 11.82
C ILE A 19 -26.39 1.02 11.19
N PHE A 20 -25.90 2.26 11.05
CA PHE A 20 -24.57 2.54 10.54
C PHE A 20 -23.48 1.92 11.43
N GLY A 21 -23.62 2.00 12.75
CA GLY A 21 -22.71 1.38 13.72
C GLY A 21 -22.66 -0.15 13.57
N ILE A 22 -23.82 -0.79 13.48
CA ILE A 22 -23.94 -2.24 13.24
C ILE A 22 -23.32 -2.61 11.89
N TYR A 23 -23.59 -1.85 10.84
CA TYR A 23 -22.99 -2.05 9.52
C TYR A 23 -21.46 -1.97 9.57
N GLN A 24 -20.90 -0.97 10.25
CA GLN A 24 -19.45 -0.85 10.43
C GLN A 24 -18.85 -2.02 11.23
N LEU A 25 -19.55 -2.48 12.27
CA LEU A 25 -19.14 -3.63 13.05
C LEU A 25 -19.12 -4.91 12.19
N LEU A 26 -20.19 -5.18 11.44
CA LEU A 26 -20.27 -6.31 10.52
C LEU A 26 -19.18 -6.25 9.45
N GLN A 27 -18.89 -5.06 8.91
CA GLN A 27 -17.80 -4.86 7.96
C GLN A 27 -16.42 -5.17 8.58
N ARG A 28 -16.18 -4.75 9.83
CA ARG A 28 -14.95 -5.07 10.55
C ARG A 28 -14.81 -6.58 10.80
N MET A 29 -15.88 -7.23 11.27
CA MET A 29 -15.90 -8.69 11.48
C MET A 29 -15.65 -9.44 10.16
N ARG A 30 -16.32 -9.05 9.09
CA ARG A 30 -16.15 -9.67 7.76
C ARG A 30 -14.72 -9.52 7.23
N THR A 31 -14.11 -8.34 7.39
CA THR A 31 -12.72 -8.09 7.00
C THR A 31 -11.78 -9.03 7.77
N LYS A 32 -11.98 -9.14 9.09
CA LYS A 32 -11.19 -10.00 9.98
C LYS A 32 -11.30 -11.47 9.58
N VAL A 33 -12.53 -11.96 9.35
CA VAL A 33 -12.78 -13.34 8.87
C VAL A 33 -12.16 -13.58 7.50
N TYR A 34 -12.24 -12.60 6.60
CA TYR A 34 -11.66 -12.74 5.27
C TYR A 34 -10.15 -12.90 5.31
N VAL A 35 -9.44 -12.10 6.10
CA VAL A 35 -7.96 -12.11 6.13
C VAL A 35 -7.40 -13.29 6.93
N GLN A 36 -8.13 -13.78 7.93
CA GLN A 36 -7.70 -14.93 8.72
C GLN A 36 -7.39 -16.13 7.80
N ASN A 37 -6.20 -16.74 7.98
CA ASN A 37 -5.69 -17.87 7.20
C ASN A 37 -5.48 -17.63 5.70
N THR A 38 -5.66 -16.40 5.21
CA THR A 38 -5.34 -16.01 3.84
C THR A 38 -3.83 -16.04 3.62
N VAL A 39 -3.37 -16.58 2.49
CA VAL A 39 -1.95 -16.57 2.14
C VAL A 39 -1.57 -15.25 1.48
N VAL A 40 -0.76 -14.45 2.18
CA VAL A 40 -0.36 -13.10 1.78
C VAL A 40 1.14 -13.04 1.55
N VAL A 41 1.52 -12.68 0.32
CA VAL A 41 2.91 -12.44 -0.09
C VAL A 41 3.18 -10.94 -0.02
N ILE A 42 4.24 -10.53 0.67
CA ILE A 42 4.60 -9.12 0.83
C ILE A 42 6.02 -8.89 0.31
N THR A 43 6.15 -8.08 -0.73
CA THR A 43 7.48 -7.64 -1.23
C THR A 43 7.97 -6.41 -0.47
N GLY A 44 9.29 -6.33 -0.24
CA GLY A 44 9.88 -5.22 0.52
C GLY A 44 9.42 -5.25 1.97
N ALA A 45 9.29 -6.45 2.55
CA ALA A 45 8.67 -6.67 3.85
C ALA A 45 9.48 -6.11 5.03
N THR A 46 10.78 -5.84 4.87
CA THR A 46 11.67 -5.54 5.99
C THR A 46 11.71 -4.07 6.41
N SER A 47 11.04 -3.16 5.70
CA SER A 47 11.07 -1.73 6.03
C SER A 47 9.76 -1.00 5.69
N GLY A 48 9.61 0.19 6.28
CA GLY A 48 8.52 1.13 5.98
C GLY A 48 7.13 0.50 6.02
N LEU A 49 6.33 0.74 4.98
CA LEU A 49 4.98 0.21 4.85
C LEU A 49 4.95 -1.33 4.77
N GLY A 50 5.94 -1.96 4.14
CA GLY A 50 5.99 -3.42 4.03
C GLY A 50 6.09 -4.12 5.39
N ARG A 51 6.92 -3.57 6.28
CA ARG A 51 7.07 -4.06 7.66
C ARG A 51 5.78 -3.90 8.46
N GLU A 52 5.14 -2.74 8.36
CA GLU A 52 3.87 -2.51 9.05
C GLU A 52 2.73 -3.35 8.47
N CYS A 53 2.69 -3.56 7.15
CA CYS A 53 1.81 -4.54 6.52
C CYS A 53 2.04 -5.94 7.09
N ALA A 54 3.29 -6.40 7.21
CA ALA A 54 3.58 -7.71 7.79
C ALA A 54 3.03 -7.83 9.23
N LYS A 55 3.20 -6.80 10.06
CA LYS A 55 2.65 -6.77 11.43
C LYS A 55 1.13 -6.85 11.46
N VAL A 56 0.43 -5.99 10.72
CA VAL A 56 -1.05 -5.93 10.80
C VAL A 56 -1.70 -7.17 10.19
N PHE A 57 -1.12 -7.73 9.11
CA PHE A 57 -1.63 -8.96 8.52
C PHE A 57 -1.32 -10.19 9.38
N HIS A 58 -0.13 -10.24 10.02
CA HIS A 58 0.20 -11.30 10.98
C HIS A 58 -0.78 -11.29 12.16
N ALA A 59 -1.02 -10.11 12.75
CA ALA A 59 -1.96 -9.94 13.85
C ALA A 59 -3.42 -10.24 13.46
N ALA A 60 -3.76 -10.10 12.18
CA ALA A 60 -5.05 -10.52 11.63
C ALA A 60 -5.13 -12.02 11.31
N GLY A 61 -4.09 -12.80 11.66
CA GLY A 61 -4.04 -14.25 11.48
C GLY A 61 -3.78 -14.72 10.04
N ALA A 62 -3.24 -13.85 9.17
CA ALA A 62 -2.83 -14.24 7.83
C ALA A 62 -1.61 -15.17 7.85
N LYS A 63 -1.50 -16.00 6.81
CA LYS A 63 -0.32 -16.82 6.52
C LYS A 63 0.63 -16.01 5.66
N LEU A 64 1.81 -15.66 6.17
CA LEU A 64 2.69 -14.71 5.50
C LEU A 64 3.85 -15.39 4.78
N VAL A 65 4.16 -14.88 3.58
CA VAL A 65 5.43 -15.08 2.88
C VAL A 65 6.09 -13.72 2.71
N LEU A 66 7.18 -13.49 3.44
CA LEU A 66 7.88 -12.21 3.52
C LEU A 66 9.04 -12.20 2.52
N CYS A 67 9.02 -11.26 1.60
CA CYS A 67 9.99 -11.18 0.52
C CYS A 67 10.89 -9.94 0.65
N GLY A 68 12.19 -10.13 0.43
CA GLY A 68 13.20 -9.07 0.51
C GLY A 68 14.58 -9.54 0.05
N ARG A 69 15.58 -8.67 0.18
CA ARG A 69 16.97 -8.98 -0.22
C ARG A 69 17.90 -9.30 0.95
N ASN A 70 17.53 -8.85 2.14
CA ASN A 70 18.35 -8.96 3.34
C ASN A 70 17.76 -10.06 4.21
N VAL A 71 18.49 -11.17 4.31
CA VAL A 71 18.07 -12.39 5.02
C VAL A 71 17.92 -12.10 6.51
N GLU A 72 18.89 -11.40 7.08
CA GLU A 72 18.96 -11.11 8.51
C GLU A 72 17.76 -10.25 8.97
N ALA A 73 17.37 -9.26 8.17
CA ALA A 73 16.22 -8.41 8.44
C ALA A 73 14.88 -9.14 8.28
N LEU A 74 14.80 -10.12 7.36
CA LEU A 74 13.64 -11.01 7.23
C LEU A 74 13.51 -11.94 8.43
N GLU A 75 14.63 -12.48 8.92
CA GLU A 75 14.68 -13.33 10.11
C GLU A 75 14.35 -12.54 11.38
N GLU A 76 14.88 -11.33 11.53
CA GLU A 76 14.54 -10.41 12.62
C GLU A 76 13.04 -10.12 12.65
N LEU A 77 12.47 -9.74 11.51
CA LEU A 77 11.03 -9.49 11.40
C LEU A 77 10.22 -10.75 11.71
N THR A 78 10.64 -11.92 11.24
CA THR A 78 9.97 -13.19 11.54
C THR A 78 9.97 -13.49 13.04
N ARG A 79 11.08 -13.24 13.74
CA ARG A 79 11.17 -13.35 15.20
C ARG A 79 10.27 -12.35 15.92
N GLU A 80 10.29 -11.08 15.49
CA GLU A 80 9.42 -10.02 16.04
C GLU A 80 7.94 -10.40 15.94
N LEU A 81 7.50 -10.85 14.76
CA LEU A 81 6.11 -11.26 14.53
C LEU A 81 5.74 -12.47 15.40
N THR A 82 6.59 -13.50 15.43
CA THR A 82 6.31 -14.72 16.18
C THR A 82 6.30 -14.49 17.71
N ALA A 83 7.07 -13.52 18.21
CA ALA A 83 7.07 -13.15 19.62
C ALA A 83 5.85 -12.28 20.02
N SER A 84 5.16 -11.69 19.04
CA SER A 84 4.02 -10.82 19.30
C SER A 84 2.83 -11.61 19.82
N HIS A 85 2.30 -11.21 20.98
CA HIS A 85 1.09 -11.81 21.53
C HIS A 85 -0.12 -11.14 20.88
N THR A 86 -0.92 -11.92 20.15
CA THR A 86 -2.14 -11.43 19.51
C THR A 86 -3.32 -12.29 19.95
N SER A 87 -4.51 -11.69 19.97
CA SER A 87 -5.73 -12.40 20.37
C SER A 87 -6.21 -13.43 19.33
N GLN A 88 -5.54 -13.52 18.18
CA GLN A 88 -5.89 -14.43 17.09
C GLN A 88 -4.87 -15.55 16.96
N GLN A 89 -5.30 -16.68 16.40
CA GLN A 89 -4.37 -17.70 15.95
C GLN A 89 -3.53 -17.12 14.80
N THR A 90 -2.21 -17.12 14.99
CA THR A 90 -1.23 -16.69 14.00
C THR A 90 -0.44 -17.88 13.46
N HIS A 91 0.31 -17.65 12.38
CA HIS A 91 1.14 -18.65 11.70
C HIS A 91 2.57 -18.13 11.62
N LYS A 92 3.56 -19.01 11.78
CA LYS A 92 4.96 -18.67 11.54
C LYS A 92 5.12 -18.20 10.08
N PRO A 93 5.66 -16.99 9.83
CA PRO A 93 5.96 -16.54 8.47
C PRO A 93 7.02 -17.41 7.78
N TYR A 94 6.88 -17.58 6.47
CA TYR A 94 7.98 -17.99 5.60
C TYR A 94 8.70 -16.76 5.03
N THR A 95 9.95 -16.94 4.64
CA THR A 95 10.78 -15.90 4.01
C THR A 95 11.26 -16.39 2.65
N VAL A 96 11.29 -15.50 1.67
CA VAL A 96 11.84 -15.78 0.33
C VAL A 96 12.75 -14.63 -0.07
N THR A 97 14.01 -14.94 -0.37
CA THR A 97 15.05 -13.92 -0.60
C THR A 97 15.36 -13.78 -2.07
N PHE A 98 15.12 -12.59 -2.63
CA PHE A 98 15.48 -12.27 -4.02
C PHE A 98 15.51 -10.75 -4.24
N ASP A 99 16.21 -10.33 -5.30
CA ASP A 99 16.12 -8.95 -5.79
C ASP A 99 14.97 -8.83 -6.80
N LEU A 100 13.98 -8.00 -6.48
CA LEU A 100 12.82 -7.80 -7.34
C LEU A 100 13.19 -7.15 -8.69
N ALA A 101 14.33 -6.45 -8.75
CA ALA A 101 14.85 -5.90 -9.99
C ALA A 101 15.53 -6.94 -10.89
N ASP A 102 15.81 -8.15 -10.39
CA ASP A 102 16.23 -9.28 -11.22
C ASP A 102 14.99 -10.05 -11.69
N THR A 103 14.51 -9.67 -12.89
CA THR A 103 13.34 -10.29 -13.50
C THR A 103 13.56 -11.77 -13.85
N GLY A 104 14.82 -12.21 -14.00
CA GLY A 104 15.18 -13.61 -14.23
C GLY A 104 15.01 -14.45 -12.95
N ALA A 105 15.39 -13.89 -11.80
CA ALA A 105 15.24 -14.55 -10.50
C ALA A 105 13.77 -14.68 -10.05
N THR A 106 12.85 -13.89 -10.62
CA THR A 106 11.47 -13.82 -10.14
C THR A 106 10.67 -15.10 -10.39
N VAL A 107 11.02 -15.88 -11.42
CA VAL A 107 10.39 -17.18 -11.70
C VAL A 107 10.74 -18.21 -10.62
N ALA A 108 12.01 -18.28 -10.25
CA ALA A 108 12.48 -19.16 -9.17
C ALA A 108 11.87 -18.74 -7.83
N ALA A 109 11.88 -17.43 -7.52
CA ALA A 109 11.25 -16.90 -6.32
C ALA A 109 9.74 -17.19 -6.25
N ALA A 110 9.02 -17.09 -7.37
CA ALA A 110 7.60 -17.42 -7.42
C ALA A 110 7.34 -18.92 -7.17
N ALA A 111 8.21 -19.80 -7.68
CA ALA A 111 8.13 -21.23 -7.39
C ALA A 111 8.35 -21.51 -5.88
N GLU A 112 9.35 -20.87 -5.27
CA GLU A 112 9.62 -20.97 -3.83
C GLU A 112 8.43 -20.44 -2.99
N ILE A 113 7.88 -19.26 -3.35
CA ILE A 113 6.68 -18.69 -2.72
C ILE A 113 5.51 -19.69 -2.76
N LEU A 114 5.29 -20.34 -3.91
CA LEU A 114 4.21 -21.31 -4.07
C LEU A 114 4.45 -22.58 -3.26
N GLN A 115 5.71 -22.97 -2.98
CA GLN A 115 6.02 -24.13 -2.15
C GLN A 115 5.68 -23.90 -0.66
N CYS A 116 5.69 -22.66 -0.18
CA CYS A 116 5.42 -22.34 1.23
C CYS A 116 4.04 -22.81 1.72
N PHE A 117 2.99 -22.53 0.93
CA PHE A 117 1.59 -22.86 1.28
C PHE A 117 0.79 -23.51 0.14
N GLY A 118 1.41 -23.75 -1.02
CA GLY A 118 0.78 -24.33 -2.22
C GLY A 118 0.06 -23.32 -3.12
N TYR A 119 -0.24 -22.13 -2.62
CA TYR A 119 -1.01 -21.11 -3.33
C TYR A 119 -0.78 -19.71 -2.75
N VAL A 120 -1.21 -18.67 -3.48
CA VAL A 120 -1.23 -17.28 -3.02
C VAL A 120 -2.63 -16.71 -3.18
N ASP A 121 -3.18 -16.09 -2.13
CA ASP A 121 -4.45 -15.37 -2.19
C ASP A 121 -4.27 -13.88 -2.42
N VAL A 122 -3.25 -13.29 -1.80
CA VAL A 122 -2.98 -11.85 -1.89
C VAL A 122 -1.51 -11.63 -2.18
N LEU A 123 -1.21 -10.87 -3.23
CA LEU A 123 0.13 -10.37 -3.53
C LEU A 123 0.17 -8.87 -3.24
N ILE A 124 1.01 -8.44 -2.29
CA ILE A 124 1.28 -7.03 -2.00
C ILE A 124 2.61 -6.65 -2.66
N ASN A 125 2.52 -6.02 -3.84
CA ASN A 125 3.61 -5.38 -4.53
C ASN A 125 3.91 -4.04 -3.84
N ASN A 126 4.78 -4.08 -2.81
CA ASN A 126 5.18 -2.95 -1.99
C ASN A 126 6.65 -2.57 -2.17
N ALA A 127 7.52 -3.51 -2.55
CA ALA A 127 8.92 -3.19 -2.77
C ALA A 127 9.09 -2.07 -3.80
N GLY A 128 9.96 -1.13 -3.48
CA GLY A 128 10.32 -0.06 -4.38
C GLY A 128 11.51 0.73 -3.85
N ILE A 129 12.22 1.38 -4.77
CA ILE A 129 13.29 2.33 -4.47
C ILE A 129 12.90 3.72 -4.94
N SER A 130 13.48 4.72 -4.30
CA SER A 130 13.37 6.11 -4.76
C SER A 130 14.77 6.70 -4.82
N TYR A 131 15.02 7.53 -5.81
CA TYR A 131 16.26 8.26 -5.96
C TYR A 131 16.04 9.75 -5.72
N ARG A 132 17.05 10.41 -5.14
CA ARG A 132 17.05 11.85 -4.89
C ARG A 132 18.18 12.56 -5.67
N GLY A 133 17.89 13.20 -6.80
CA GLY A 133 18.81 14.01 -7.62
C GLY A 133 18.04 14.85 -8.64
N THR A 134 18.65 15.81 -9.34
CA THR A 134 17.94 16.54 -10.42
C THR A 134 17.96 15.72 -11.72
N ILE A 135 17.14 16.08 -12.72
CA ILE A 135 17.17 15.38 -14.03
C ILE A 135 18.55 15.47 -14.70
N THR A 136 19.29 16.55 -14.46
CA THR A 136 20.65 16.72 -15.01
C THR A 136 21.70 15.91 -14.25
N ASP A 137 21.43 15.57 -12.99
CA ASP A 137 22.36 14.81 -12.13
C ASP A 137 22.02 13.31 -12.09
N THR A 138 20.87 12.91 -12.63
CA THR A 138 20.41 11.51 -12.62
C THR A 138 20.92 10.80 -13.86
N THR A 139 21.66 9.71 -13.66
CA THR A 139 22.13 8.90 -14.79
C THR A 139 21.03 7.97 -15.29
N VAL A 140 21.11 7.61 -16.57
CA VAL A 140 20.18 6.66 -17.20
C VAL A 140 20.16 5.31 -16.47
N ASP A 141 21.28 4.88 -15.88
CA ASP A 141 21.35 3.62 -15.14
C ASP A 141 20.57 3.68 -13.82
N VAL A 142 20.53 4.83 -13.16
CA VAL A 142 19.66 5.06 -12.01
C VAL A 142 18.19 5.00 -12.42
N ASP A 143 17.83 5.65 -13.52
CA ASP A 143 16.46 5.61 -14.06
C ASP A 143 16.02 4.17 -14.38
N LYS A 144 16.88 3.42 -15.07
CA LYS A 144 16.66 1.99 -15.34
C LYS A 144 16.47 1.21 -14.06
N ARG A 145 17.35 1.36 -13.07
CA ARG A 145 17.26 0.62 -11.79
C ARG A 145 15.95 0.90 -11.04
N VAL A 146 15.48 2.14 -11.06
CA VAL A 146 14.17 2.51 -10.50
C VAL A 146 13.04 1.82 -11.26
N MET A 147 13.08 1.79 -12.60
CA MET A 147 12.08 1.11 -13.41
C MET A 147 12.09 -0.41 -13.23
N GLU A 148 13.27 -1.04 -13.18
CA GLU A 148 13.40 -2.48 -12.94
C GLU A 148 12.77 -2.87 -11.60
N THR A 149 13.05 -2.11 -10.54
CA THR A 149 12.54 -2.43 -9.20
C THR A 149 11.06 -2.10 -9.04
N ASN A 150 10.62 -0.92 -9.49
CA ASN A 150 9.30 -0.39 -9.16
C ASN A 150 8.22 -0.77 -10.18
N TYR A 151 8.60 -1.16 -11.39
CA TYR A 151 7.67 -1.43 -12.49
C TYR A 151 7.82 -2.85 -13.03
N PHE A 152 8.99 -3.21 -13.58
CA PHE A 152 9.17 -4.51 -14.23
C PHE A 152 9.17 -5.66 -13.24
N GLY A 153 9.78 -5.49 -12.07
CA GLY A 153 9.79 -6.48 -11.00
C GLY A 153 8.40 -6.92 -10.52
N PRO A 154 7.52 -5.99 -10.09
CA PRO A 154 6.13 -6.29 -9.75
C PRO A 154 5.38 -6.99 -10.89
N ILE A 155 5.61 -6.59 -12.14
CA ILE A 155 5.01 -7.23 -13.32
C ILE A 155 5.50 -8.67 -13.46
N ALA A 156 6.81 -8.91 -13.38
CA ALA A 156 7.42 -10.23 -13.50
C ALA A 156 6.91 -11.19 -12.42
N LEU A 157 6.92 -10.74 -11.15
CA LEU A 157 6.42 -11.55 -10.03
C LEU A 157 4.93 -11.86 -10.18
N THR A 158 4.14 -10.85 -10.55
CA THR A 158 2.71 -11.03 -10.80
C THR A 158 2.48 -12.05 -11.91
N LYS A 159 3.16 -11.93 -13.05
CA LYS A 159 3.06 -12.89 -14.16
C LYS A 159 3.41 -14.31 -13.73
N ALA A 160 4.41 -14.48 -12.87
CA ALA A 160 4.82 -15.80 -12.38
C ALA A 160 3.82 -16.43 -11.40
N LEU A 161 3.16 -15.63 -10.54
CA LEU A 161 2.19 -16.12 -9.57
C LEU A 161 0.75 -16.23 -10.11
N LEU A 162 0.40 -15.40 -11.11
CA LEU A 162 -0.96 -15.25 -11.63
C LEU A 162 -1.60 -16.55 -12.14
N PRO A 163 -0.89 -17.49 -12.83
CA PRO A 163 -1.49 -18.75 -13.26
C PRO A 163 -2.10 -19.56 -12.10
N SER A 164 -1.45 -19.56 -10.92
CA SER A 164 -1.98 -20.24 -9.74
C SER A 164 -3.28 -19.61 -9.22
N MET A 165 -3.37 -18.27 -9.26
CA MET A 165 -4.55 -17.52 -8.86
C MET A 165 -5.71 -17.74 -9.85
N ILE A 166 -5.42 -17.71 -11.15
CA ILE A 166 -6.42 -17.96 -12.21
C ILE A 166 -6.98 -19.37 -12.10
N LYS A 167 -6.12 -20.39 -11.95
CA LYS A 167 -6.54 -21.79 -11.79
C LYS A 167 -7.50 -21.98 -10.61
N ARG A 168 -7.26 -21.26 -9.51
CA ARG A 168 -8.11 -21.27 -8.31
C ARG A 168 -9.33 -20.35 -8.40
N ARG A 169 -9.41 -19.50 -9.44
CA ARG A 169 -10.39 -18.41 -9.56
C ARG A 169 -10.41 -17.49 -8.33
N GLN A 170 -9.26 -17.35 -7.69
CA GLN A 170 -9.09 -16.62 -6.45
C GLN A 170 -7.70 -15.98 -6.42
N GLY A 171 -7.68 -14.67 -6.22
CA GLY A 171 -6.45 -13.90 -6.11
C GLY A 171 -6.76 -12.41 -5.97
N HIS A 172 -5.91 -11.67 -5.27
CA HIS A 172 -6.00 -10.23 -5.12
C HIS A 172 -4.59 -9.65 -5.19
N ILE A 173 -4.33 -8.81 -6.20
CA ILE A 173 -3.03 -8.15 -6.36
C ILE A 173 -3.19 -6.71 -5.91
N VAL A 174 -2.43 -6.34 -4.89
CA VAL A 174 -2.36 -4.98 -4.33
C VAL A 174 -1.05 -4.38 -4.77
N THR A 175 -1.11 -3.31 -5.56
CA THR A 175 0.09 -2.56 -5.95
C THR A 175 0.14 -1.26 -5.17
N ILE A 176 1.15 -1.12 -4.31
CA ILE A 176 1.42 0.10 -3.59
C ILE A 176 2.08 1.08 -4.56
N SER A 177 1.49 2.25 -4.70
CA SER A 177 2.06 3.35 -5.48
C SER A 177 2.02 4.64 -4.68
N SER A 178 2.82 5.62 -5.10
CA SER A 178 2.81 6.95 -4.52
C SER A 178 1.77 7.81 -5.23
N ILE A 179 1.22 8.80 -4.52
CA ILE A 179 0.44 9.89 -5.14
C ILE A 179 1.19 10.56 -6.31
N GLN A 180 2.53 10.51 -6.28
CA GLN A 180 3.40 11.00 -7.34
C GLN A 180 3.24 10.26 -8.68
N GLY A 181 2.74 9.02 -8.66
CA GLY A 181 2.32 8.32 -9.88
C GLY A 181 1.06 8.90 -10.53
N LYS A 182 0.30 9.75 -9.81
CA LYS A 182 -0.89 10.45 -10.31
C LYS A 182 -0.68 11.95 -10.51
N ILE A 183 0.19 12.59 -9.73
CA ILE A 183 0.51 14.02 -9.82
C ILE A 183 2.02 14.25 -9.80
N SER A 184 2.53 15.04 -10.74
CA SER A 184 3.94 15.44 -10.74
C SER A 184 4.16 16.53 -9.69
N ILE A 185 5.07 16.31 -8.74
CA ILE A 185 5.47 17.33 -7.75
C ILE A 185 6.81 17.95 -8.20
N PRO A 186 6.89 19.27 -8.39
CA PRO A 186 8.14 19.98 -8.73
C PRO A 186 9.25 19.63 -7.74
N PHE A 187 10.49 19.50 -8.23
CA PHE A 187 11.72 19.28 -7.44
C PHE A 187 11.78 18.00 -6.60
N ARG A 188 10.80 17.09 -6.72
CA ARG A 188 10.82 15.79 -6.03
C ARG A 188 11.58 14.68 -6.76
N SER A 189 12.32 15.05 -7.80
CA SER A 189 13.54 14.33 -8.11
C SER A 189 14.50 14.35 -6.91
N ALA A 190 14.49 15.36 -6.00
CA ALA A 190 15.42 15.46 -4.86
C ALA A 190 14.85 15.93 -3.50
N SER A 191 13.67 16.56 -3.39
CA SER A 191 13.12 16.99 -2.08
C SER A 191 11.61 17.20 -2.05
N VAL A 192 11.02 16.89 -0.90
CA VAL A 192 9.61 17.05 -0.57
C VAL A 192 9.31 18.48 -0.13
N ASP A 193 8.37 19.20 -0.77
CA ASP A 193 7.83 20.48 -0.25
C ASP A 193 7.27 20.27 1.17
N LYS A 194 7.50 21.22 2.09
CA LYS A 194 6.93 21.26 3.45
C LYS A 194 5.43 20.98 3.48
N ASN A 195 4.68 21.44 2.46
CA ASN A 195 3.24 21.22 2.32
C ASN A 195 2.85 19.78 1.94
N THR A 196 3.81 18.94 1.58
CA THR A 196 3.67 17.51 1.25
C THR A 196 4.56 16.62 2.12
N ALA A 197 5.15 17.19 3.17
CA ALA A 197 6.04 16.51 4.11
C ALA A 197 5.27 15.81 5.24
N GLN A 198 4.08 16.32 5.58
CA GLN A 198 3.14 15.61 6.44
C GLN A 198 2.39 14.60 5.59
N GLY A 199 2.51 13.32 5.95
CA GLY A 199 1.74 12.22 5.40
C GLY A 199 1.38 11.27 6.53
N ARG A 200 0.46 10.36 6.26
CA ARG A 200 0.01 9.36 7.24
C ARG A 200 1.15 8.41 7.62
N SER A 201 1.15 7.93 8.85
CA SER A 201 2.18 6.99 9.31
C SER A 201 2.08 5.65 8.57
N PRO A 202 3.20 4.93 8.35
CA PRO A 202 3.16 3.61 7.72
C PRO A 202 2.22 2.61 8.42
N ALA A 203 2.08 2.71 9.74
CA ALA A 203 1.17 1.87 10.52
C ALA A 203 -0.31 2.13 10.18
N GLU A 204 -0.71 3.40 10.06
CA GLU A 204 -2.08 3.76 9.64
C GLU A 204 -2.36 3.31 8.21
N VAL A 205 -1.40 3.53 7.30
CA VAL A 205 -1.55 3.11 5.90
C VAL A 205 -1.64 1.59 5.80
N ALA A 206 -0.88 0.84 6.60
CA ALA A 206 -0.97 -0.62 6.64
C ALA A 206 -2.36 -1.11 7.07
N GLN A 207 -2.99 -0.44 8.05
CA GLN A 207 -4.37 -0.74 8.44
C GLN A 207 -5.37 -0.47 7.30
N ASP A 208 -5.17 0.61 6.54
CA ASP A 208 -6.00 0.91 5.37
C ASP A 208 -5.82 -0.14 4.25
N VAL A 209 -4.59 -0.63 4.04
CA VAL A 209 -4.30 -1.73 3.10
C VAL A 209 -5.00 -3.02 3.55
N LEU A 210 -4.91 -3.38 4.83
CA LEU A 210 -5.60 -4.54 5.40
C LEU A 210 -7.12 -4.43 5.20
N ALA A 211 -7.70 -3.27 5.50
CA ALA A 211 -9.12 -3.01 5.31
C ALA A 211 -9.53 -3.04 3.82
N ALA A 212 -8.66 -2.57 2.91
CA ALA A 212 -8.87 -2.63 1.47
C ALA A 212 -8.94 -4.08 0.98
N VAL A 213 -8.00 -4.91 1.43
CA VAL A 213 -7.94 -6.34 1.10
C VAL A 213 -9.17 -7.06 1.60
N GLY A 214 -9.55 -6.89 2.88
CA GLY A 214 -10.74 -7.54 3.45
C GLY A 214 -12.07 -7.10 2.83
N LYS A 215 -12.10 -5.89 2.24
CA LYS A 215 -13.27 -5.38 1.50
C LYS A 215 -13.22 -5.68 0.00
N LYS A 216 -12.14 -6.28 -0.52
CA LYS A 216 -11.89 -6.48 -1.97
C LYS A 216 -12.07 -5.19 -2.79
N LYS A 217 -11.57 -4.07 -2.28
CA LYS A 217 -11.64 -2.79 -2.99
C LYS A 217 -10.76 -2.82 -4.25
N LYS A 218 -11.26 -2.23 -5.34
CA LYS A 218 -10.51 -2.12 -6.61
C LYS A 218 -9.41 -1.07 -6.55
N ASP A 219 -9.65 0.04 -5.85
CA ASP A 219 -8.70 1.15 -5.69
C ASP A 219 -8.83 1.76 -4.29
N VAL A 220 -7.69 2.11 -3.69
CA VAL A 220 -7.61 2.86 -2.43
C VAL A 220 -6.59 3.98 -2.56
N ILE A 221 -7.04 5.22 -2.39
CA ILE A 221 -6.19 6.39 -2.31
C ILE A 221 -6.04 6.73 -0.83
N VAL A 222 -4.83 6.53 -0.29
CA VAL A 222 -4.49 6.91 1.08
C VAL A 222 -3.68 8.19 1.01
N ALA A 223 -4.36 9.33 1.08
CA ALA A 223 -3.74 10.64 1.09
C ALA A 223 -4.59 11.63 1.86
N ASP A 224 -3.97 12.67 2.41
CA ASP A 224 -4.69 13.74 3.10
C ASP A 224 -5.62 14.48 2.13
N LEU A 225 -6.51 15.31 2.68
CA LEU A 225 -7.55 16.00 1.90
C LEU A 225 -6.96 16.81 0.74
N LEU A 226 -5.86 17.53 0.99
CA LEU A 226 -5.23 18.40 0.00
C LEU A 226 -4.66 17.63 -1.21
N PRO A 227 -3.80 16.59 -1.04
CA PRO A 227 -3.38 15.77 -2.16
C PRO A 227 -4.54 15.03 -2.86
N SER A 228 -5.55 14.59 -2.12
CA SER A 228 -6.74 13.94 -2.70
C SER A 228 -7.51 14.89 -3.61
N LEU A 229 -7.78 16.12 -3.14
CA LEU A 229 -8.40 17.17 -3.96
C LEU A 229 -7.55 17.52 -5.17
N ALA A 230 -6.21 17.51 -5.06
CA ALA A 230 -5.33 17.75 -6.19
C ALA A 230 -5.45 16.68 -7.29
N ILE A 231 -5.67 15.41 -6.93
CA ILE A 231 -5.95 14.33 -7.90
C ILE A 231 -7.27 14.61 -8.63
N TYR A 232 -8.33 14.96 -7.90
CA TYR A 232 -9.62 15.30 -8.51
C TYR A 232 -9.52 16.56 -9.38
N LEU A 233 -8.82 17.59 -8.92
CA LEU A 233 -8.60 18.83 -9.65
C LEU A 233 -7.82 18.58 -10.95
N ARG A 234 -6.78 17.74 -10.92
CA ARG A 234 -6.07 17.33 -12.14
C ARG A 234 -7.00 16.63 -13.13
N THR A 235 -7.91 15.81 -12.63
CA THR A 235 -8.83 15.02 -13.48
C THR A 235 -9.95 15.89 -14.06
N LEU A 236 -10.51 16.80 -13.26
CA LEU A 236 -11.69 17.61 -13.62
C LEU A 236 -11.32 18.95 -14.27
N ALA A 237 -10.19 19.56 -13.90
CA ALA A 237 -9.76 20.87 -14.37
C ALA A 237 -8.22 20.96 -14.55
N PRO A 238 -7.64 20.25 -15.53
CA PRO A 238 -6.19 20.12 -15.69
C PRO A 238 -5.46 21.45 -15.89
N GLY A 239 -6.04 22.42 -16.61
CA GLY A 239 -5.43 23.74 -16.83
C GLY A 239 -5.22 24.53 -15.54
N LEU A 240 -6.21 24.50 -14.64
CA LEU A 240 -6.12 25.13 -13.32
C LEU A 240 -5.09 24.41 -12.45
N PHE A 241 -5.09 23.08 -12.46
CA PHE A 241 -4.09 22.27 -11.75
C PHE A 241 -2.65 22.65 -12.17
N PHE A 242 -2.34 22.65 -13.48
CA PHE A 242 -0.99 22.96 -13.95
C PHE A 242 -0.58 24.42 -13.68
N SER A 243 -1.53 25.36 -13.71
CA SER A 243 -1.28 26.76 -13.35
C SER A 243 -0.86 26.90 -11.88
N ILE A 244 -1.56 26.22 -10.97
CA ILE A 244 -1.21 26.18 -9.54
C ILE A 244 0.18 25.55 -9.33
N MET A 245 0.47 24.44 -10.01
CA MET A 245 1.76 23.77 -9.91
C MET A 245 2.93 24.64 -10.43
N ALA A 246 2.72 25.38 -11.52
CA ALA A 246 3.71 26.33 -12.04
C ALA A 246 4.00 27.46 -11.05
N ILE A 247 2.97 28.00 -10.38
CA ILE A 247 3.13 29.01 -9.32
C ILE A 247 3.95 28.45 -8.15
N ARG A 248 3.62 27.24 -7.69
CA ARG A 248 4.35 26.57 -6.60
C ARG A 248 5.83 26.37 -6.95
N ALA A 249 6.13 25.88 -8.15
CA ALA A 249 7.49 25.67 -8.60
C ALA A 249 8.33 26.97 -8.61
N ARG A 250 7.73 28.10 -9.00
CA ARG A 250 8.39 29.42 -8.95
C ARG A 250 8.68 29.89 -7.53
N LYS A 251 7.76 29.64 -6.58
CA LYS A 251 7.91 30.04 -5.17
C LYS A 251 9.04 29.26 -4.47
N GLU A 252 9.15 27.96 -4.72
CA GLU A 252 10.23 27.13 -4.16
C GLU A 252 11.61 27.49 -4.72
N ARG A 253 11.71 27.83 -6.01
CA ARG A 253 12.96 28.34 -6.60
C ARG A 253 13.46 29.61 -5.90
N LYS A 254 12.55 30.56 -5.63
CA LYS A 254 12.91 31.81 -4.93
C LYS A 254 13.43 31.55 -3.50
N SER A 255 12.83 30.59 -2.79
CA SER A 255 13.21 30.21 -1.42
C SER A 255 14.58 29.51 -1.32
N LYS A 256 15.09 28.91 -2.39
CA LYS A 256 16.41 28.24 -2.39
C LYS A 256 17.56 29.16 -2.81
N ASN A 257 17.25 30.29 -3.45
CA ASN A 257 18.22 31.28 -3.92
C ASN A 257 18.35 32.49 -2.96
N SER A 258 17.67 32.44 -1.82
CA SER A 258 17.68 33.43 -0.73
C SER A 258 18.25 32.80 0.52
#